data_AF-A0A163LCI0-F1
#
_entry.id   AF-A0A163LCI0-F1
#
_cell.length_a   1.000
_cell.length_b   1.000
_cell.length_c   1.000
_cell.angle_alpha   90.00
_cell.angle_beta   90.00
_cell.angle_gamma   90.00
#
_symmetry.space_group_name_H-M   'P 1'
#
loop_
_entity.id
_entity.type
_entity.pdbx_description
1 polymer ?
#
loop_
_entity_poly.entity_id
_entity_poly.type
_entity_poly.pdbx_seq_one_letter_code
_entity_poly.pdbx_strand_id
1 'polypeptide(L)'
;MLDDLGITYPQYLVLLTLWERDGRGVREICEALDLDTGTLSPLLKRLEGLGFIERRRLTTDERRVEIHLTEAGSTLRSKAEDIPAKLAGATGLSNDELTELRDVLTRLEEVMNIVYTAEALATGEGRNGHARTSDGRLDLGLAIPKEMGGSGEGTNPEQLFAAGYAACFHSALQMVARAEKANVADSAVGARVGIGPNGAGGFGLAVTLEVSLPHLPHDQAVELTEKAHQVCPYSNATRGNIEVTLEVKLPELEDGQILVRNIAISVDPYMRGRMNDVKSYLPPFQVGAPLDGGAVGEVVESKSADRAVGDVVVHGLGWREYAILDGSAVTPADTSIAPATAYLGALGMTGLTAYAGLTAVAEFKEGDTVFVSGAAGAVGSLVGQIAKLLGAKRVIGSAGSPAKVARLLELGFDAAFDYHDGPITELLAAAAPDGIDVYFDNVGGEHLEAAIDAMNQGGRIALCGAIAQYNTTEKPTAPHNLALVIGKQLTLRGFLVGGYRHLGGEFRTHMAGWLADNKIQWDETIVEGLENAPQAFIDLMRGANTGKMVVTL
;
A
#
# COMPACT_ATOMS: atom_id res chain seq x y z
N MET A 1 13.80 43.45 26.54
CA MET A 1 13.13 42.12 26.42
C MET A 1 14.15 40.98 26.34
N LEU A 2 15.22 41.15 25.56
CA LEU A 2 16.31 40.17 25.45
C LEU A 2 17.49 40.47 26.39
N ASP A 3 17.53 41.66 26.99
CA ASP A 3 18.59 42.10 27.90
C ASP A 3 18.72 41.17 29.12
N ASP A 4 17.59 40.64 29.62
CA ASP A 4 17.55 39.68 30.73
C ASP A 4 18.13 38.31 30.36
N LEU A 5 18.22 38.01 29.07
CA LEU A 5 18.83 36.79 28.53
C LEU A 5 20.31 36.99 28.14
N GLY A 6 20.83 38.21 28.21
CA GLY A 6 22.20 38.54 27.84
C GLY A 6 22.52 38.32 26.35
N ILE A 7 21.50 38.32 25.49
CA ILE A 7 21.64 38.10 24.03
C ILE A 7 21.00 39.24 23.23
N THR A 8 21.51 39.47 22.03
CA THR A 8 20.96 40.43 21.07
C THR A 8 19.86 39.81 20.22
N TYR A 9 19.04 40.63 19.57
CA TYR A 9 17.98 40.15 18.67
C TYR A 9 18.47 39.23 17.54
N PRO A 10 19.56 39.55 16.81
CA PRO A 10 20.09 38.61 15.82
C PRO A 10 20.61 37.30 16.42
N GLN A 11 21.13 37.32 17.64
CA GLN A 11 21.55 36.10 18.35
C GLN A 11 20.36 35.25 18.78
N TYR A 12 19.27 35.89 19.19
CA TYR A 12 18.00 35.24 19.51
C TYR A 12 17.40 34.53 18.29
N LEU A 13 17.41 35.16 17.11
CA LEU A 13 16.96 34.54 15.87
C LEU A 13 17.77 33.28 15.52
N VAL A 14 19.09 33.33 15.67
CA VAL A 14 19.94 32.14 15.47
C VAL A 14 19.58 31.02 16.45
N LEU A 15 19.37 31.35 17.73
CA LEU A 15 18.97 30.36 18.74
C LEU A 15 17.59 29.76 18.48
N LEU A 16 16.62 30.55 18.00
CA LEU A 16 15.29 30.05 17.60
C LEU A 16 15.41 28.94 16.55
N THR A 17 16.23 29.14 15.52
CA THR A 17 16.43 28.13 14.47
C THR A 17 17.07 26.84 14.97
N LEU A 18 17.90 26.93 16.02
CA LEU A 18 18.55 25.77 16.65
C LEU A 18 17.63 25.07 17.67
N TRP A 19 16.73 25.80 18.33
CA TRP A 19 15.72 25.22 19.21
C TRP A 19 14.62 24.47 18.45
N GLU A 20 14.35 24.84 17.19
CA GLU A 20 13.47 24.08 16.29
C GLU A 20 14.15 22.79 15.82
N ARG A 21 15.42 22.87 15.43
CA ARG A 21 16.20 21.73 15.01
C ARG A 21 17.67 21.96 15.37
N ASP A 22 18.19 21.15 16.27
CA ASP A 22 19.60 21.20 16.65
C ASP A 22 20.50 20.56 15.58
N GLY A 23 21.81 20.84 15.63
CA GLY A 23 22.79 20.25 14.72
C GLY A 23 22.66 20.72 13.27
N ARG A 24 22.42 22.02 13.05
CA ARG A 24 22.28 22.60 11.70
C ARG A 24 23.60 23.06 11.13
N GLY A 25 23.75 22.95 9.80
CA GLY A 25 24.86 23.52 9.08
C GLY A 25 24.76 25.04 8.95
N VAL A 26 25.90 25.73 8.86
CA VAL A 26 25.95 27.20 8.71
C VAL A 26 25.10 27.70 7.54
N ARG A 27 25.10 27.00 6.40
CA ARG A 27 24.29 27.34 5.23
C ARG A 27 22.79 27.20 5.48
N GLU A 28 22.37 26.17 6.22
CA GLU A 28 20.95 25.96 6.55
C GLU A 28 20.44 27.05 7.49
N ILE A 29 21.30 27.56 8.39
CA ILE A 29 20.97 28.69 9.27
C ILE A 29 20.91 29.99 8.47
N CYS A 30 21.84 30.22 7.53
CA CYS A 30 21.79 31.35 6.60
C CYS A 30 20.49 31.37 5.80
N GLU A 31 20.10 30.23 5.22
CA GLU A 31 18.88 30.08 4.42
C GLU A 31 17.62 30.30 5.28
N ALA A 32 17.59 29.84 6.53
CA ALA A 32 16.45 30.02 7.43
C ALA A 32 16.25 31.46 7.92
N LEU A 33 17.33 32.26 7.96
CA LEU A 33 17.30 33.64 8.48
C LEU A 33 17.43 34.70 7.38
N ASP A 34 17.55 34.28 6.12
CA ASP A 34 17.92 35.13 4.98
C ASP A 34 19.15 36.02 5.26
N LEU A 35 20.21 35.41 5.78
CA LEU A 35 21.47 36.08 6.11
C LEU A 35 22.63 35.52 5.28
N ASP A 36 23.59 36.38 4.93
CA ASP A 36 24.84 35.93 4.34
C ASP A 36 25.81 35.37 5.41
N THR A 37 26.74 34.53 4.97
CA THR A 37 27.73 33.88 5.85
C THR A 37 28.63 34.88 6.58
N GLY A 38 28.91 36.04 5.98
CA GLY A 38 29.71 37.11 6.58
C GLY A 38 29.01 37.79 7.75
N THR A 39 27.68 37.87 7.71
CA THR A 39 26.83 38.37 8.80
C THR A 39 26.61 37.33 9.89
N LEU A 40 26.42 36.05 9.51
CA LEU A 40 26.18 34.97 10.47
C LEU A 40 27.43 34.56 11.27
N SER A 41 28.61 34.55 10.64
CA SER A 41 29.84 34.06 11.28
C SER A 41 30.23 34.80 12.57
N PRO A 42 30.15 36.15 12.66
CA PRO A 42 30.35 36.88 13.91
C PRO A 42 29.29 36.60 14.98
N LEU A 43 28.03 36.32 14.59
CA LEU A 43 26.96 35.97 15.53
C LEU A 43 27.23 34.62 16.18
N LEU A 44 27.55 33.61 15.38
CA LEU A 44 27.91 32.28 15.86
C LEU A 44 29.14 32.35 16.77
N LYS A 45 30.18 33.13 16.42
CA LYS A 45 31.38 33.26 17.27
C LYS A 45 31.05 33.87 18.64
N ARG A 46 30.11 34.82 18.68
CA ARG A 46 29.67 35.44 19.95
C ARG A 46 28.81 34.50 20.78
N LEU A 47 27.90 33.76 20.16
CA LEU A 47 27.07 32.75 20.85
C LEU A 47 27.91 31.60 21.43
N GLU A 48 28.94 31.18 20.70
CA GLU A 48 29.93 30.20 21.17
C GLU A 48 30.75 30.75 22.34
N GLY A 49 31.19 32.01 22.27
CA GLY A 49 31.87 32.69 23.37
C GLY A 49 31.01 32.90 24.62
N LEU A 50 29.68 32.96 24.47
CA LEU A 50 28.71 32.98 25.57
C LEU A 50 28.40 31.56 26.11
N GLY A 51 28.94 30.52 25.48
CA GLY A 51 28.76 29.13 25.88
C GLY A 51 27.40 28.54 25.53
N PHE A 52 26.62 29.17 24.63
CA PHE A 52 25.28 28.69 24.26
C PHE A 52 25.27 27.70 23.10
N ILE A 53 26.32 27.72 22.28
CA ILE A 53 26.47 26.80 21.15
C ILE A 53 27.90 26.26 21.09
N GLU A 54 28.07 25.16 20.39
CA GLU A 54 29.37 24.59 20.04
C GLU A 54 29.41 24.22 18.56
N ARG A 55 30.61 24.25 17.98
CA ARG A 55 30.85 23.87 16.58
C ARG A 55 31.43 22.48 16.52
N ARG A 56 30.71 21.55 15.89
CA ARG A 56 31.16 20.17 15.71
C ARG A 56 31.44 19.92 14.23
N ARG A 57 32.60 19.34 13.93
CA ARG A 57 32.89 18.83 12.58
C ARG A 57 32.30 17.43 12.47
N LEU A 58 31.59 17.17 11.38
CA LEU A 58 31.08 15.83 11.10
C LEU A 58 32.23 14.87 10.85
N THR A 59 32.18 13.68 11.45
CA THR A 59 33.19 12.62 11.29
C THR A 59 33.16 11.97 9.91
N THR A 60 32.04 12.14 9.18
CA THR A 60 31.82 11.59 7.84
C THR A 60 32.21 12.55 6.71
N ASP A 61 32.31 13.86 6.99
CA ASP A 61 32.82 14.89 6.06
C ASP A 61 33.38 16.08 6.86
N GLU A 62 34.70 16.10 7.06
CA GLU A 62 35.39 17.11 7.89
C GLU A 62 35.28 18.56 7.34
N ARG A 63 34.75 18.74 6.12
CA ARG A 63 34.50 20.05 5.51
C ARG A 63 33.20 20.68 6.00
N ARG A 64 32.32 19.90 6.63
CA ARG A 64 31.03 20.36 7.16
C ARG A 64 31.12 20.60 8.67
N VAL A 65 30.72 21.81 9.07
CA VAL A 65 30.61 22.24 10.47
C VAL A 65 29.14 22.37 10.80
N GLU A 66 28.71 21.64 11.81
CA GLU A 66 27.39 21.77 12.41
C GLU A 66 27.47 22.61 13.68
N ILE A 67 26.40 23.34 13.92
CA ILE A 67 26.21 24.14 15.12
C ILE A 67 25.25 23.37 16.02
N HIS A 68 25.71 23.06 17.23
CA HIS A 68 24.96 22.32 18.25
C HIS A 68 24.69 23.22 19.45
N LEU A 69 23.53 23.09 20.08
CA LEU A 69 23.23 23.74 21.35
C LEU A 69 24.00 23.08 22.48
N THR A 70 24.54 23.88 23.39
CA THR A 70 25.02 23.37 24.67
C THR A 70 23.85 23.17 25.63
N GLU A 71 24.10 22.55 26.79
CA GLU A 71 23.12 22.46 27.87
C GLU A 71 22.62 23.85 28.32
N ALA A 72 23.53 24.83 28.37
CA ALA A 72 23.20 26.22 28.68
C ALA A 72 22.33 26.86 27.59
N GLY A 73 22.65 26.63 26.31
CA GLY A 73 21.84 27.12 25.18
C GLY A 73 20.45 26.48 25.11
N SER A 74 20.35 25.20 25.43
CA SER A 74 19.07 24.48 25.49
C SER A 74 18.19 25.00 26.64
N THR A 75 18.78 25.20 27.82
CA THR A 75 18.09 25.73 29.01
C THR A 75 17.65 27.19 28.81
N LEU A 76 18.34 27.95 27.96
CA LEU A 76 17.97 29.34 27.66
C LEU A 76 16.60 29.43 26.97
N ARG A 77 16.13 28.36 26.30
CA ARG A 77 14.81 28.29 25.66
C ARG A 77 13.68 28.56 26.66
N SER A 78 13.71 27.92 27.83
CA SER A 78 12.65 28.06 28.84
C SER A 78 12.58 29.47 29.42
N LYS A 79 13.72 30.17 29.48
CA LYS A 79 13.78 31.59 29.87
C LYS A 79 13.29 32.53 28.77
N ALA A 80 13.19 32.05 27.53
CA ALA A 80 12.76 32.80 26.36
C ALA A 80 11.31 32.51 25.94
N GLU A 81 10.61 31.60 26.62
CA GLU A 81 9.25 31.15 26.26
C GLU A 81 8.21 32.28 26.22
N ASP A 82 8.38 33.30 27.06
CA ASP A 82 7.44 34.42 27.14
C ASP A 82 7.73 35.56 26.14
N ILE A 83 8.85 35.50 25.42
CA ILE A 83 9.27 36.55 24.49
C ILE A 83 8.32 36.68 23.30
N PRO A 84 7.88 35.61 22.61
CA PRO A 84 6.91 35.73 21.52
C PRO A 84 5.60 36.39 21.97
N ALA A 85 5.10 36.03 23.16
CA ALA A 85 3.89 36.62 23.72
C ALA A 85 4.06 38.11 24.07
N LYS A 86 5.21 38.48 24.64
CA LYS A 86 5.56 39.88 24.91
C LYS A 86 5.78 40.69 23.63
N LEU A 87 6.34 40.09 22.57
CA LEU A 87 6.54 40.73 21.26
C LEU A 87 5.18 40.99 20.61
N ALA A 88 4.30 39.99 20.56
CA ALA A 88 2.94 40.14 20.09
C ALA A 88 2.20 41.24 20.87
N GLY A 89 2.26 41.21 22.20
CA GLY A 89 1.67 42.24 23.05
C GLY A 89 2.23 43.65 22.83
N ALA A 90 3.50 43.79 22.45
CA ALA A 90 4.13 45.08 22.15
C ALA A 90 3.72 45.66 20.79
N THR A 91 3.25 44.83 19.85
CA THR A 91 2.75 45.30 18.54
C THR A 91 1.37 45.96 18.62
N GLY A 92 0.59 45.66 19.66
CA GLY A 92 -0.79 46.11 19.80
C GLY A 92 -1.77 45.43 18.83
N LEU A 93 -1.31 44.42 18.08
CA LEU A 93 -2.10 43.61 17.15
C LEU A 93 -2.56 42.32 17.82
N SER A 94 -3.75 41.86 17.47
CA SER A 94 -4.24 40.52 17.80
C SER A 94 -3.49 39.45 16.99
N ASN A 95 -3.60 38.17 17.42
CA ASN A 95 -2.98 37.06 16.70
C ASN A 95 -3.52 36.90 15.27
N ASP A 96 -4.81 37.21 15.05
CA ASP A 96 -5.42 37.14 13.74
C ASP A 96 -4.88 38.25 12.83
N GLU A 97 -4.73 39.48 13.34
CA GLU A 97 -4.14 40.61 12.61
C GLU A 97 -2.65 40.39 12.30
N LEU A 98 -1.90 39.75 13.21
CA LEU A 98 -0.50 39.37 12.96
C LEU A 98 -0.38 38.30 11.87
N THR A 99 -1.30 37.34 11.85
CA THR A 99 -1.38 36.31 10.82
C THR A 99 -1.73 36.94 9.48
N GLU A 100 -2.73 37.81 9.45
CA GLU A 100 -3.13 38.54 8.25
C GLU A 100 -1.99 39.43 7.72
N LEU A 101 -1.29 40.16 8.60
CA LEU A 101 -0.15 40.98 8.23
C LEU A 101 0.99 40.14 7.64
N ARG A 102 1.32 39.00 8.26
CA ARG A 102 2.31 38.07 7.72
C ARG A 102 1.90 37.60 6.32
N ASP A 103 0.65 37.18 6.16
CA ASP A 103 0.15 36.68 4.87
C ASP A 103 0.13 37.80 3.81
N VAL A 104 -0.15 39.06 4.21
CA VAL A 104 0.00 40.24 3.35
C VAL A 104 1.47 40.46 2.97
N LEU A 105 2.40 40.40 3.90
CA LEU A 105 3.83 40.59 3.64
C LEU A 105 4.40 39.50 2.72
N THR A 106 4.02 38.24 2.95
CA THR A 106 4.37 37.13 2.06
C THR A 106 3.81 37.34 0.66
N ARG A 107 2.54 37.72 0.52
CA ARG A 107 1.95 38.06 -0.79
C ARG A 107 2.66 39.24 -1.47
N LEU A 108 3.07 40.26 -0.70
CA LEU A 108 3.80 41.40 -1.24
C LEU A 108 5.19 40.99 -1.75
N GLU A 109 5.90 40.15 -1.01
CA GLU A 109 7.18 39.59 -1.42
C GLU A 109 7.06 38.72 -2.68
N GLU A 110 6.03 37.89 -2.76
CA GLU A 110 5.70 37.08 -3.95
C GLU A 110 5.44 37.97 -5.18
N VAL A 111 4.70 39.07 -5.01
CA VAL A 111 4.42 40.04 -6.08
C VAL A 111 5.66 40.84 -6.48
N MET A 112 6.52 41.18 -5.53
CA MET A 112 7.76 41.93 -5.80
C MET A 112 8.80 41.09 -6.56
N ASN A 113 8.70 39.77 -6.49
CA ASN A 113 9.62 38.82 -7.13
C ASN A 113 9.06 38.17 -8.41
N ILE A 114 8.04 38.78 -9.05
CA ILE A 114 7.52 38.29 -10.34
C ILE A 114 8.61 38.30 -11.41
N VAL A 115 8.95 37.12 -11.92
CA VAL A 115 10.02 36.92 -12.92
C VAL A 115 9.51 37.12 -14.35
N TYR A 116 8.21 36.89 -14.60
CA TYR A 116 7.60 37.02 -15.91
C TYR A 116 6.13 37.39 -15.80
N THR A 117 5.68 38.31 -16.65
CA THR A 117 4.29 38.73 -16.78
C THR A 117 3.83 38.54 -18.21
N ALA A 118 2.77 37.75 -18.41
CA ALA A 118 2.04 37.69 -19.67
C ALA A 118 0.85 38.66 -19.62
N GLU A 119 0.64 39.43 -20.68
CA GLU A 119 -0.49 40.34 -20.81
C GLU A 119 -1.33 39.97 -22.04
N ALA A 120 -2.65 39.93 -21.87
CA ALA A 120 -3.59 39.70 -22.95
C ALA A 120 -4.84 40.54 -22.79
N LEU A 121 -5.47 40.88 -23.92
CA LEU A 121 -6.71 41.62 -23.99
C LEU A 121 -7.77 40.79 -24.70
N ALA A 122 -8.93 40.64 -24.06
CA ALA A 122 -10.13 40.10 -24.69
C ALA A 122 -11.06 41.24 -25.13
N THR A 123 -11.60 41.15 -26.34
CA THR A 123 -12.50 42.14 -26.96
C THR A 123 -13.71 41.46 -27.60
N GLY A 124 -14.78 42.21 -27.87
CA GLY A 124 -16.04 41.65 -28.39
C GLY A 124 -16.96 41.14 -27.29
N GLU A 125 -17.75 40.08 -27.57
CA GLU A 125 -18.76 39.53 -26.66
C GLU A 125 -18.18 38.50 -25.66
N GLY A 126 -16.98 38.77 -25.12
CA GLY A 126 -16.31 37.89 -24.16
C GLY A 126 -16.00 36.51 -24.75
N ARG A 127 -16.75 35.47 -24.34
CA ARG A 127 -16.56 34.07 -24.81
C ARG A 127 -16.88 33.87 -26.29
N ASN A 128 -17.60 34.80 -26.92
CA ASN A 128 -17.83 34.86 -28.38
C ASN A 128 -17.04 36.02 -29.04
N GLY A 129 -15.91 36.38 -28.44
CA GLY A 129 -15.10 37.52 -28.84
C GLY A 129 -13.77 37.13 -29.47
N HIS A 130 -12.74 37.86 -29.08
CA HIS A 130 -11.38 37.68 -29.57
C HIS A 130 -10.38 37.96 -28.46
N ALA A 131 -9.34 37.15 -28.33
CA ALA A 131 -8.29 37.33 -27.33
C ALA A 131 -6.92 37.43 -27.98
N ARG A 132 -6.14 38.43 -27.57
CA ARG A 132 -4.80 38.69 -28.11
C ARG A 132 -3.79 39.04 -27.02
N THR A 133 -2.59 38.47 -27.07
CA THR A 133 -1.48 38.86 -26.18
C THR A 133 -0.83 40.16 -26.62
N SER A 134 -0.24 40.92 -25.69
CA SER A 134 0.42 42.20 -26.00
C SER A 134 1.60 42.05 -26.96
N ASP A 135 2.28 40.90 -26.95
CA ASP A 135 3.34 40.53 -27.90
C ASP A 135 2.80 39.98 -29.25
N GLY A 136 1.48 39.82 -29.37
CA GLY A 136 0.80 39.33 -30.55
C GLY A 136 1.03 37.87 -30.91
N ARG A 137 1.66 37.07 -30.03
CA ARG A 137 1.94 35.65 -30.30
C ARG A 137 0.71 34.77 -30.18
N LEU A 138 -0.25 35.13 -29.34
CA LEU A 138 -1.59 34.57 -29.34
C LEU A 138 -2.55 35.62 -29.89
N ASP A 139 -3.32 35.25 -30.91
CA ASP A 139 -4.32 36.07 -31.59
C ASP A 139 -5.43 35.11 -32.05
N LEU A 140 -6.48 34.98 -31.25
CA LEU A 140 -7.42 33.86 -31.31
C LEU A 140 -8.87 34.33 -31.30
N GLY A 141 -9.67 33.85 -32.24
CA GLY A 141 -11.13 33.96 -32.19
C GLY A 141 -11.71 33.03 -31.11
N LEU A 142 -12.57 33.57 -30.26
CA LEU A 142 -13.25 32.83 -29.19
C LEU A 142 -14.69 32.53 -29.60
N ALA A 143 -15.15 31.32 -29.30
CA ALA A 143 -16.53 30.90 -29.48
C ALA A 143 -17.01 30.06 -28.30
N ILE A 144 -18.27 30.23 -27.92
CA ILE A 144 -18.95 29.36 -26.97
C ILE A 144 -19.08 27.94 -27.60
N PRO A 145 -18.76 26.87 -26.86
CA PRO A 145 -18.93 25.49 -27.34
C PRO A 145 -20.38 25.18 -27.73
N LYS A 146 -20.58 24.23 -28.64
CA LYS A 146 -21.92 23.83 -29.10
C LYS A 146 -22.77 23.25 -27.96
N GLU A 147 -22.13 22.55 -27.05
CA GLU A 147 -22.70 21.95 -25.85
C GLU A 147 -23.22 23.01 -24.88
N MET A 148 -22.71 24.24 -24.96
CA MET A 148 -23.17 25.41 -24.22
C MET A 148 -24.08 26.33 -25.06
N GLY A 149 -24.54 25.86 -26.22
CA GLY A 149 -25.45 26.60 -27.11
C GLY A 149 -24.78 27.63 -28.02
N GLY A 150 -23.45 27.58 -28.18
CA GLY A 150 -22.70 28.45 -29.07
C GLY A 150 -22.43 27.89 -30.48
N SER A 151 -21.66 28.61 -31.28
CA SER A 151 -21.29 28.19 -32.64
C SER A 151 -20.24 27.07 -32.64
N GLY A 152 -19.35 27.06 -31.63
CA GLY A 152 -18.14 26.23 -31.61
C GLY A 152 -17.11 26.59 -32.69
N GLU A 153 -17.27 27.72 -33.40
CA GLU A 153 -16.38 28.16 -34.48
C GLU A 153 -15.24 29.04 -33.92
N GLY A 154 -14.41 28.47 -33.05
CA GLY A 154 -13.31 29.16 -32.38
C GLY A 154 -12.76 28.34 -31.21
N THR A 155 -11.73 28.86 -30.55
CA THR A 155 -11.27 28.30 -29.26
C THR A 155 -12.11 28.85 -28.12
N ASN A 156 -11.85 28.40 -26.89
CA ASN A 156 -12.54 28.89 -25.70
C ASN A 156 -11.60 28.94 -24.48
N PRO A 157 -11.97 29.64 -23.40
CA PRO A 157 -11.13 29.75 -22.20
C PRO A 157 -10.72 28.39 -21.60
N GLU A 158 -11.60 27.39 -21.62
CA GLU A 158 -11.32 26.06 -21.08
C GLU A 158 -10.25 25.33 -21.89
N GLN A 159 -10.28 25.42 -23.21
CA GLN A 159 -9.25 24.86 -24.09
C GLN A 159 -7.90 25.54 -23.88
N LEU A 160 -7.89 26.87 -23.70
CA LEU A 160 -6.66 27.62 -23.41
C LEU A 160 -6.10 27.25 -22.04
N PHE A 161 -6.97 27.11 -21.03
CA PHE A 161 -6.57 26.67 -19.70
C PHE A 161 -6.04 25.22 -19.71
N ALA A 162 -6.70 24.32 -20.44
CA ALA A 162 -6.23 22.93 -20.62
C ALA A 162 -4.83 22.88 -21.23
N ALA A 163 -4.60 23.61 -22.33
CA ALA A 163 -3.29 23.67 -22.98
C ALA A 163 -2.22 24.27 -22.05
N GLY A 164 -2.54 25.35 -21.35
CA GLY A 164 -1.63 25.98 -20.39
C GLY A 164 -1.28 25.07 -19.22
N TYR A 165 -2.28 24.39 -18.65
CA TYR A 165 -2.09 23.49 -17.52
C TYR A 165 -1.28 22.26 -17.93
N ALA A 166 -1.60 21.62 -19.05
CA ALA A 166 -0.83 20.49 -19.56
C ALA A 166 0.66 20.86 -19.76
N ALA A 167 0.95 22.00 -20.38
CA ALA A 167 2.32 22.45 -20.60
C ALA A 167 3.05 22.82 -19.29
N CYS A 168 2.36 23.50 -18.37
CA CYS A 168 2.90 23.86 -17.06
C CYS A 168 3.23 22.61 -16.23
N PHE A 169 2.30 21.66 -16.20
CA PHE A 169 2.47 20.40 -15.48
C PHE A 169 3.56 19.52 -16.10
N HIS A 170 3.63 19.43 -17.43
CA HIS A 170 4.71 18.70 -18.11
C HIS A 170 6.09 19.29 -17.78
N SER A 171 6.19 20.62 -17.67
CA SER A 171 7.43 21.29 -17.26
C SER A 171 7.82 20.94 -15.82
N ALA A 172 6.85 20.93 -14.90
CA ALA A 172 7.05 20.49 -13.52
C ALA A 172 7.49 19.02 -13.45
N LEU A 173 6.84 18.14 -14.22
CA LEU A 173 7.18 16.72 -14.34
C LEU A 173 8.62 16.53 -14.82
N GLN A 174 9.05 17.24 -15.87
CA GLN A 174 10.43 17.19 -16.34
C GLN A 174 11.44 17.70 -15.32
N MET A 175 11.09 18.73 -14.55
CA MET A 175 11.95 19.27 -13.50
C MET A 175 12.16 18.23 -12.38
N VAL A 176 11.09 17.63 -11.87
CA VAL A 176 11.16 16.59 -10.85
C VAL A 176 11.92 15.37 -11.38
N ALA A 177 11.65 14.94 -12.61
CA ALA A 177 12.36 13.84 -13.26
C ALA A 177 13.87 14.05 -13.29
N ARG A 178 14.34 15.26 -13.60
CA ARG A 178 15.77 15.61 -13.59
C ARG A 178 16.39 15.53 -12.20
N ALA A 179 15.66 15.98 -11.17
CA ALA A 179 16.13 15.89 -9.79
C ALA A 179 16.31 14.43 -9.35
N GLU A 180 15.41 13.55 -9.81
CA GLU A 180 15.40 12.11 -9.45
C GLU A 180 16.16 11.22 -10.43
N LYS A 181 16.69 11.80 -11.52
CA LYS A 181 17.38 11.08 -12.61
C LYS A 181 16.49 10.02 -13.29
N ALA A 182 15.18 10.26 -13.36
CA ALA A 182 14.21 9.40 -14.03
C ALA A 182 14.22 9.63 -15.55
N ASN A 183 14.09 8.55 -16.34
CA ASN A 183 13.99 8.65 -17.80
C ASN A 183 12.55 8.99 -18.22
N VAL A 184 12.32 10.25 -18.59
CA VAL A 184 11.02 10.74 -19.07
C VAL A 184 11.04 11.12 -20.55
N ALA A 185 11.90 10.48 -21.34
CA ALA A 185 11.85 10.59 -22.79
C ALA A 185 10.44 10.23 -23.30
N ASP A 186 10.00 10.88 -24.38
CA ASP A 186 8.69 10.65 -25.00
C ASP A 186 7.48 10.86 -24.05
N SER A 187 7.70 11.52 -22.91
CA SER A 187 6.64 11.82 -21.96
C SER A 187 5.63 12.81 -22.54
N ALA A 188 4.37 12.62 -22.19
CA ALA A 188 3.28 13.50 -22.59
C ALA A 188 2.35 13.78 -21.41
N VAL A 189 1.79 14.99 -21.38
CA VAL A 189 0.73 15.36 -20.44
C VAL A 189 -0.44 15.93 -21.24
N GLY A 190 -1.62 15.35 -21.04
CA GLY A 190 -2.90 15.90 -21.46
C GLY A 190 -3.61 16.56 -20.29
N ALA A 191 -4.49 17.51 -20.59
CA ALA A 191 -5.41 18.07 -19.60
C ALA A 191 -6.82 18.08 -20.19
N ARG A 192 -7.78 17.52 -19.45
CA ARG A 192 -9.21 17.66 -19.71
C ARG A 192 -9.77 18.68 -18.73
N VAL A 193 -10.39 19.75 -19.23
CA VAL A 193 -10.99 20.80 -18.40
C VAL A 193 -12.49 20.82 -18.67
N GLY A 194 -13.28 20.51 -17.66
CA GLY A 194 -14.72 20.64 -17.67
C GLY A 194 -15.16 21.95 -17.01
N ILE A 195 -16.27 22.51 -17.48
CA ILE A 195 -16.98 23.62 -16.83
C ILE A 195 -18.41 23.16 -16.52
N GLY A 196 -18.85 23.35 -15.28
CA GLY A 196 -20.17 22.90 -14.82
C GLY A 196 -20.69 23.68 -13.62
N PRO A 197 -21.94 23.46 -13.19
CA PRO A 197 -22.51 24.14 -12.03
C PRO A 197 -21.75 23.78 -10.74
N ASN A 198 -21.48 24.77 -9.88
CA ASN A 198 -20.72 24.60 -8.64
C ASN A 198 -21.58 24.41 -7.38
N GLY A 199 -22.90 24.25 -7.52
CA GLY A 199 -23.85 24.10 -6.41
C GLY A 199 -24.15 25.38 -5.62
N ALA A 200 -23.41 26.48 -5.84
CA ALA A 200 -23.59 27.78 -5.19
C ALA A 200 -24.21 28.84 -6.12
N GLY A 201 -24.89 28.41 -7.19
CA GLY A 201 -25.51 29.30 -8.18
C GLY A 201 -24.55 29.86 -9.23
N GLY A 202 -23.34 29.31 -9.36
CA GLY A 202 -22.35 29.68 -10.37
C GLY A 202 -21.77 28.48 -11.11
N PHE A 203 -20.67 28.72 -11.84
CA PHE A 203 -19.91 27.68 -12.55
C PHE A 203 -18.56 27.46 -11.88
N GLY A 204 -18.09 26.21 -11.87
CA GLY A 204 -16.76 25.79 -11.45
C GLY A 204 -16.07 24.97 -12.55
N LEU A 205 -14.77 24.79 -12.41
CA LEU A 205 -13.99 23.92 -13.28
C LEU A 205 -13.71 22.58 -12.58
N ALA A 206 -13.50 21.54 -13.38
CA ALA A 206 -12.92 20.28 -12.96
C ALA A 206 -11.81 19.90 -13.95
N VAL A 207 -10.69 19.38 -13.46
CA VAL A 207 -9.53 19.07 -14.31
C VAL A 207 -9.10 17.62 -14.13
N THR A 208 -8.80 16.95 -15.24
CA THR A 208 -8.09 15.67 -15.24
C THR A 208 -6.77 15.83 -15.98
N LEU A 209 -5.65 15.48 -15.34
CA LEU A 209 -4.32 15.48 -15.96
C LEU A 209 -3.94 14.05 -16.32
N GLU A 210 -3.79 13.79 -17.62
CA GLU A 210 -3.40 12.50 -18.16
C GLU A 210 -1.90 12.48 -18.44
N VAL A 211 -1.14 11.66 -17.72
CA VAL A 211 0.31 11.59 -17.82
C VAL A 211 0.74 10.28 -18.45
N SER A 212 1.59 10.36 -19.49
CA SER A 212 2.22 9.20 -20.13
C SER A 212 3.72 9.25 -19.92
N LEU A 213 4.27 8.17 -19.37
CA LEU A 213 5.67 8.01 -19.00
C LEU A 213 6.15 6.61 -19.46
N PRO A 214 6.35 6.41 -20.78
CA PRO A 214 6.48 5.07 -21.36
C PRO A 214 7.73 4.30 -20.91
N HIS A 215 8.76 5.00 -20.45
CA HIS A 215 10.03 4.40 -20.04
C HIS A 215 10.18 4.21 -18.53
N LEU A 216 9.11 4.45 -17.77
CA LEU A 216 9.08 4.25 -16.32
C LEU A 216 8.12 3.12 -15.96
N PRO A 217 8.48 2.31 -14.95
CA PRO A 217 7.51 1.50 -14.22
C PRO A 217 6.33 2.36 -13.76
N HIS A 218 5.10 1.82 -13.82
CA HIS A 218 3.87 2.60 -13.58
C HIS A 218 3.83 3.21 -12.17
N ASP A 219 4.31 2.50 -11.15
CA ASP A 219 4.45 2.98 -9.78
C ASP A 219 5.39 4.19 -9.68
N GLN A 220 6.55 4.12 -10.33
CA GLN A 220 7.48 5.26 -10.41
C GLN A 220 6.86 6.42 -11.20
N ALA A 221 6.09 6.13 -12.24
CA ALA A 221 5.39 7.13 -13.02
C ALA A 221 4.30 7.85 -12.19
N VAL A 222 3.58 7.13 -11.33
CA VAL A 222 2.62 7.70 -10.37
C VAL A 222 3.33 8.57 -9.35
N GLU A 223 4.36 8.07 -8.67
CA GLU A 223 5.11 8.83 -7.66
C GLU A 223 5.68 10.14 -8.24
N LEU A 224 6.27 10.04 -9.44
CA LEU A 224 6.82 11.20 -10.14
C LEU A 224 5.72 12.22 -10.51
N THR A 225 4.55 11.73 -10.91
CA THR A 225 3.37 12.56 -11.25
C THR A 225 2.83 13.27 -10.02
N GLU A 226 2.74 12.60 -8.87
CA GLU A 226 2.31 13.23 -7.61
C GLU A 226 3.28 14.32 -7.16
N LYS A 227 4.60 14.05 -7.21
CA LYS A 227 5.62 15.05 -6.90
C LYS A 227 5.55 16.26 -7.85
N ALA A 228 5.33 16.02 -9.15
CA ALA A 228 5.10 17.09 -10.12
C ALA A 228 3.88 17.94 -9.75
N HIS A 229 2.80 17.30 -9.30
CA HIS A 229 1.60 18.01 -8.83
C HIS A 229 1.84 18.88 -7.60
N GLN A 230 2.80 18.52 -6.74
CA GLN A 230 3.17 19.33 -5.58
C GLN A 230 3.89 20.63 -5.93
N VAL A 231 4.61 20.67 -7.05
CA VAL A 231 5.48 21.80 -7.43
C VAL A 231 4.97 22.56 -8.66
N CYS A 232 4.00 22.02 -9.40
CA CYS A 232 3.42 22.68 -10.56
C CYS A 232 2.72 23.99 -10.15
N PRO A 233 3.09 25.15 -10.72
CA PRO A 233 2.45 26.42 -10.40
C PRO A 233 0.93 26.43 -10.59
N TYR A 234 0.43 25.78 -11.66
CA TYR A 234 -1.01 25.73 -11.92
C TYR A 234 -1.73 24.79 -10.95
N SER A 235 -1.08 23.69 -10.53
CA SER A 235 -1.58 22.85 -9.43
C SER A 235 -1.67 23.62 -8.13
N ASN A 236 -0.64 24.40 -7.79
CA ASN A 236 -0.64 25.22 -6.58
C ASN A 236 -1.73 26.29 -6.61
N ALA A 237 -1.96 26.92 -7.76
CA ALA A 237 -3.02 27.92 -7.93
C ALA A 237 -4.44 27.34 -7.87
N THR A 238 -4.63 26.07 -8.22
CA THR A 238 -5.94 25.41 -8.28
C THR A 238 -6.29 24.61 -7.03
N ARG A 239 -5.30 24.29 -6.20
CA ARG A 239 -5.43 23.44 -5.01
C ARG A 239 -6.49 23.97 -4.05
N GLY A 240 -7.41 23.10 -3.65
CA GLY A 240 -8.50 23.43 -2.73
C GLY A 240 -9.61 24.31 -3.31
N ASN A 241 -9.50 24.72 -4.58
CA ASN A 241 -10.51 25.53 -5.27
C ASN A 241 -11.29 24.72 -6.32
N ILE A 242 -10.60 23.82 -7.04
CA ILE A 242 -11.22 22.92 -8.02
C ILE A 242 -10.71 21.49 -7.85
N GLU A 243 -11.52 20.51 -8.27
CA GLU A 243 -11.12 19.10 -8.30
C GLU A 243 -10.10 18.86 -9.42
N VAL A 244 -8.95 18.29 -9.07
CA VAL A 244 -7.90 17.90 -10.02
C VAL A 244 -7.60 16.41 -9.84
N THR A 245 -7.92 15.62 -10.85
CA THR A 245 -7.62 14.18 -10.90
C THR A 245 -6.32 13.93 -11.69
N LEU A 246 -5.45 13.04 -11.21
CA LEU A 246 -4.24 12.61 -11.92
C LEU A 246 -4.45 11.20 -12.47
N GLU A 247 -4.26 11.00 -13.77
CA GLU A 247 -4.37 9.71 -14.45
C GLU A 247 -3.02 9.37 -15.11
N VAL A 248 -2.34 8.31 -14.66
CA VAL A 248 -1.08 7.85 -15.28
C VAL A 248 -1.38 6.68 -16.22
N LYS A 249 -1.09 6.86 -17.51
CA LYS A 249 -1.30 5.84 -18.55
C LYS A 249 -0.32 4.68 -18.37
N LEU A 250 -0.84 3.47 -18.54
CA LEU A 250 -0.04 2.25 -18.58
C LEU A 250 0.76 2.17 -19.89
N PRO A 251 1.89 1.44 -19.91
CA PRO A 251 2.61 1.13 -21.15
C PRO A 251 1.71 0.42 -22.17
N GLU A 252 2.00 0.60 -23.47
CA GLU A 252 1.32 -0.17 -24.51
C GLU A 252 1.66 -1.66 -24.39
N LEU A 253 0.68 -2.53 -24.67
CA LEU A 253 0.90 -3.98 -24.68
C LEU A 253 1.87 -4.40 -25.78
N GLU A 254 2.74 -5.36 -25.48
CA GLU A 254 3.52 -6.10 -26.49
C GLU A 254 2.70 -7.28 -27.06
N ASP A 255 3.14 -7.84 -28.18
CA ASP A 255 2.52 -9.03 -28.78
C ASP A 255 2.52 -10.20 -27.77
N GLY A 256 1.37 -10.85 -27.60
CA GLY A 256 1.18 -11.93 -26.62
C GLY A 256 0.77 -11.44 -25.22
N GLN A 257 0.81 -10.13 -24.95
CA GLN A 257 0.40 -9.58 -23.66
C GLN A 257 -1.08 -9.25 -23.56
N ILE A 258 -1.55 -9.18 -22.33
CA ILE A 258 -2.89 -8.75 -21.94
C ILE A 258 -2.80 -7.71 -20.81
N LEU A 259 -3.75 -6.79 -20.77
CA LEU A 259 -4.00 -5.92 -19.64
C LEU A 259 -5.18 -6.47 -18.84
N VAL A 260 -4.94 -6.76 -17.57
CA VAL A 260 -5.96 -7.24 -16.63
C VAL A 260 -6.30 -6.13 -15.64
N ARG A 261 -7.59 -5.85 -15.47
CA ARG A 261 -8.11 -5.06 -14.35
C ARG A 261 -8.47 -6.02 -13.22
N ASN A 262 -7.75 -5.95 -12.12
CA ASN A 262 -8.00 -6.77 -10.94
C ASN A 262 -9.37 -6.44 -10.34
N ILE A 263 -10.14 -7.48 -10.03
CA ILE A 263 -11.44 -7.39 -9.35
C ILE A 263 -11.25 -7.66 -7.86
N ALA A 264 -10.38 -8.62 -7.54
CA ALA A 264 -10.05 -8.94 -6.16
C ALA A 264 -8.63 -9.49 -6.05
N ILE A 265 -8.03 -9.29 -4.88
CA ILE A 265 -6.70 -9.79 -4.52
C ILE A 265 -6.77 -10.68 -3.28
N SER A 266 -5.85 -11.62 -3.24
CA SER A 266 -5.65 -12.55 -2.15
C SER A 266 -4.71 -11.95 -1.11
N VAL A 267 -5.06 -12.09 0.16
CA VAL A 267 -4.17 -11.76 1.28
C VAL A 267 -3.81 -13.06 1.99
N ASP A 268 -2.51 -13.40 2.01
CA ASP A 268 -2.03 -14.71 2.45
C ASP A 268 -0.92 -14.63 3.52
N PRO A 269 -0.87 -15.56 4.49
CA PRO A 269 0.13 -15.51 5.56
C PRO A 269 1.59 -15.60 5.07
N TYR A 270 1.85 -16.30 3.96
CA TYR A 270 3.20 -16.45 3.42
C TYR A 270 3.84 -15.11 3.01
N MET A 271 3.01 -14.10 2.71
CA MET A 271 3.48 -12.77 2.36
C MET A 271 4.34 -12.17 3.47
N ARG A 272 4.07 -12.49 4.75
CA ARG A 272 4.87 -12.04 5.90
C ARG A 272 6.32 -12.48 5.80
N GLY A 273 6.56 -13.72 5.36
CA GLY A 273 7.90 -14.27 5.20
C GLY A 273 8.68 -13.57 4.09
N ARG A 274 8.00 -13.13 3.02
CA ARG A 274 8.61 -12.36 1.93
C ARG A 274 8.96 -10.93 2.33
N MET A 275 8.39 -10.39 3.42
CA MET A 275 8.77 -9.07 3.94
C MET A 275 10.09 -9.10 4.73
N ASN A 276 10.62 -10.28 5.06
CA ASN A 276 11.95 -10.41 5.67
C ASN A 276 12.99 -10.57 4.55
N ASP A 277 14.06 -9.77 4.60
CA ASP A 277 15.18 -9.87 3.66
C ASP A 277 16.10 -11.06 4.00
N VAL A 278 15.55 -12.26 3.89
CA VAL A 278 16.23 -13.53 4.15
C VAL A 278 15.87 -14.56 3.09
N LYS A 279 16.77 -15.50 2.84
CA LYS A 279 16.52 -16.59 1.89
C LYS A 279 15.28 -17.40 2.33
N SER A 280 14.31 -17.49 1.44
CA SER A 280 13.10 -18.30 1.58
C SER A 280 12.81 -19.06 0.29
N TYR A 281 11.75 -19.88 0.26
CA TYR A 281 11.31 -20.61 -0.92
C TYR A 281 10.70 -19.70 -1.99
N LEU A 282 10.25 -18.50 -1.61
CA LEU A 282 9.94 -17.39 -2.52
C LEU A 282 10.90 -16.24 -2.25
N PRO A 283 11.35 -15.52 -3.29
CA PRO A 283 12.17 -14.31 -3.11
C PRO A 283 11.47 -13.26 -2.24
N PRO A 284 12.22 -12.53 -1.39
CA PRO A 284 11.69 -11.39 -0.65
C PRO A 284 11.10 -10.32 -1.56
N PHE A 285 10.11 -9.60 -1.04
CA PHE A 285 9.63 -8.37 -1.65
C PHE A 285 10.74 -7.32 -1.66
N GLN A 286 10.76 -6.49 -2.70
CA GLN A 286 11.73 -5.42 -2.84
C GLN A 286 11.12 -4.11 -2.37
N VAL A 287 11.89 -3.33 -1.60
CA VAL A 287 11.46 -2.00 -1.15
C VAL A 287 11.28 -1.10 -2.37
N GLY A 288 10.15 -0.40 -2.43
CA GLY A 288 9.81 0.50 -3.54
C GLY A 288 9.25 -0.19 -4.78
N ALA A 289 9.01 -1.51 -4.74
CA ALA A 289 8.30 -2.22 -5.80
C ALA A 289 6.89 -2.64 -5.33
N PRO A 290 5.89 -2.77 -6.24
CA PRO A 290 4.58 -3.28 -5.89
C PRO A 290 4.67 -4.72 -5.34
N LEU A 291 3.82 -5.03 -4.36
CA LEU A 291 3.75 -6.40 -3.83
C LEU A 291 3.12 -7.34 -4.86
N ASP A 292 3.58 -8.58 -4.89
CA ASP A 292 2.94 -9.66 -5.65
C ASP A 292 2.03 -10.50 -4.75
N GLY A 293 1.01 -11.10 -5.34
CA GLY A 293 0.01 -11.92 -4.65
C GLY A 293 -1.00 -12.49 -5.62
N GLY A 294 -1.77 -13.49 -5.19
CA GLY A 294 -2.87 -14.01 -6.01
C GLY A 294 -3.87 -12.90 -6.31
N ALA A 295 -4.32 -12.80 -7.54
CA ALA A 295 -5.37 -11.87 -7.97
C ALA A 295 -6.27 -12.52 -9.03
N VAL A 296 -7.52 -12.09 -9.06
CA VAL A 296 -8.49 -12.43 -10.09
C VAL A 296 -8.99 -11.14 -10.72
N GLY A 297 -9.02 -11.11 -12.04
CA GLY A 297 -9.33 -9.89 -12.79
C GLY A 297 -9.88 -10.18 -14.18
N GLU A 298 -10.41 -9.13 -14.80
CA GLU A 298 -10.97 -9.15 -16.14
C GLU A 298 -9.94 -8.62 -17.14
N VAL A 299 -9.76 -9.30 -18.27
CA VAL A 299 -8.95 -8.80 -19.38
C VAL A 299 -9.66 -7.61 -20.03
N VAL A 300 -9.06 -6.42 -19.95
CA VAL A 300 -9.61 -5.18 -20.52
C VAL A 300 -8.96 -4.77 -21.83
N GLU A 301 -7.76 -5.28 -22.12
CA GLU A 301 -7.08 -5.15 -23.42
C GLU A 301 -6.29 -6.43 -23.71
N SER A 302 -6.19 -6.85 -24.97
CA SER A 302 -5.43 -8.05 -25.35
C SER A 302 -4.74 -7.90 -26.70
N LYS A 303 -3.45 -8.27 -26.74
CA LYS A 303 -2.68 -8.60 -27.94
C LYS A 303 -2.27 -10.09 -27.94
N SER A 304 -2.98 -10.93 -27.19
CA SER A 304 -2.75 -12.36 -27.08
C SER A 304 -3.81 -13.17 -27.83
N ALA A 305 -3.40 -14.28 -28.44
CA ALA A 305 -4.33 -15.26 -29.01
C ALA A 305 -4.93 -16.21 -27.96
N ASP A 306 -4.31 -16.30 -26.77
CA ASP A 306 -4.72 -17.23 -25.71
C ASP A 306 -5.86 -16.68 -24.83
N ARG A 307 -6.05 -15.35 -24.85
CA ARG A 307 -7.01 -14.64 -24.01
C ARG A 307 -7.66 -13.48 -24.74
N ALA A 308 -8.98 -13.38 -24.60
CA ALA A 308 -9.78 -12.31 -25.19
C ALA A 308 -10.17 -11.27 -24.13
N VAL A 309 -10.51 -10.05 -24.59
CA VAL A 309 -11.14 -9.04 -23.74
C VAL A 309 -12.45 -9.60 -23.17
N GLY A 310 -12.66 -9.40 -21.87
CA GLY A 310 -13.79 -9.94 -21.10
C GLY A 310 -13.51 -11.29 -20.42
N ASP A 311 -12.40 -11.97 -20.74
CA ASP A 311 -12.00 -13.18 -20.02
C ASP A 311 -11.68 -12.84 -18.56
N VAL A 312 -12.15 -13.67 -17.62
CA VAL A 312 -11.77 -13.58 -16.21
C VAL A 312 -10.62 -14.55 -15.92
N VAL A 313 -9.56 -14.06 -15.31
CA VAL A 313 -8.30 -14.79 -15.15
C VAL A 313 -7.71 -14.63 -13.75
N VAL A 314 -6.98 -15.65 -13.30
CA VAL A 314 -6.20 -15.68 -12.06
C VAL A 314 -4.71 -15.56 -12.39
N HIS A 315 -4.00 -14.72 -11.65
CA HIS A 315 -2.56 -14.50 -11.81
C HIS A 315 -1.86 -14.11 -10.50
N GLY A 316 -0.53 -13.94 -10.55
CA GLY A 316 0.32 -13.63 -9.39
C GLY A 316 0.64 -12.16 -9.16
N LEU A 317 0.17 -11.26 -10.03
CA LEU A 317 0.40 -9.80 -9.94
C LEU A 317 -0.74 -9.05 -9.22
N GLY A 318 -1.02 -9.42 -7.96
CA GLY A 318 -1.96 -8.72 -7.08
C GLY A 318 -1.41 -7.42 -6.48
N TRP A 319 -2.13 -6.85 -5.50
CA TRP A 319 -1.79 -5.60 -4.80
C TRP A 319 -1.58 -4.39 -5.74
N ARG A 320 -2.40 -4.34 -6.79
CA ARG A 320 -2.46 -3.29 -7.81
C ARG A 320 -3.82 -3.37 -8.50
N GLU A 321 -4.29 -2.28 -9.09
CA GLU A 321 -5.55 -2.26 -9.84
C GLU A 321 -5.42 -2.89 -11.24
N TYR A 322 -4.27 -2.71 -11.88
CA TYR A 322 -4.03 -3.20 -13.24
C TYR A 322 -2.72 -3.99 -13.33
N ALA A 323 -2.71 -5.02 -14.17
CA ALA A 323 -1.54 -5.86 -14.41
C ALA A 323 -1.38 -6.17 -15.90
N ILE A 324 -0.18 -5.92 -16.43
CA ILE A 324 0.22 -6.40 -17.77
C ILE A 324 0.90 -7.76 -17.60
N LEU A 325 0.41 -8.76 -18.32
CA LEU A 325 0.84 -10.17 -18.21
C LEU A 325 0.95 -10.79 -19.59
N ASP A 326 1.76 -11.84 -19.72
CA ASP A 326 1.68 -12.76 -20.86
C ASP A 326 0.34 -13.53 -20.80
N GLY A 327 -0.43 -13.52 -21.88
CA GLY A 327 -1.73 -14.19 -21.95
C GLY A 327 -1.66 -15.71 -21.73
N SER A 328 -0.51 -16.33 -21.98
CA SER A 328 -0.28 -17.75 -21.75
C SER A 328 0.04 -18.09 -20.27
N ALA A 329 0.41 -17.08 -19.47
CA ALA A 329 0.84 -17.25 -18.08
C ALA A 329 -0.29 -17.13 -17.04
N VAL A 330 -1.53 -16.92 -17.48
CA VAL A 330 -2.70 -16.76 -16.61
C VAL A 330 -3.60 -17.99 -16.62
N THR A 331 -4.31 -18.23 -15.52
CA THR A 331 -5.27 -19.34 -15.41
C THR A 331 -6.70 -18.82 -15.58
N PRO A 332 -7.54 -19.42 -16.44
CA PRO A 332 -8.93 -18.97 -16.59
C PRO A 332 -9.76 -19.24 -15.32
N ALA A 333 -10.64 -18.31 -14.98
CA ALA A 333 -11.66 -18.45 -13.95
C ALA A 333 -13.04 -18.42 -14.62
N ASP A 334 -13.78 -19.53 -14.53
CA ASP A 334 -15.12 -19.65 -15.11
C ASP A 334 -16.17 -19.16 -14.12
N THR A 335 -16.55 -17.89 -14.26
CA THR A 335 -17.52 -17.24 -13.37
C THR A 335 -18.94 -17.78 -13.48
N SER A 336 -19.21 -18.68 -14.45
CA SER A 336 -20.49 -19.40 -14.51
C SER A 336 -20.57 -20.55 -13.51
N ILE A 337 -19.42 -21.05 -13.02
CA ILE A 337 -19.33 -22.14 -12.04
C ILE A 337 -19.34 -21.59 -10.61
N ALA A 338 -18.56 -20.55 -10.35
CA ALA A 338 -18.45 -19.93 -9.04
C ALA A 338 -18.05 -18.45 -9.15
N PRO A 339 -18.30 -17.63 -8.12
CA PRO A 339 -17.81 -16.25 -8.08
C PRO A 339 -16.29 -16.19 -8.32
N ALA A 340 -15.82 -15.12 -8.95
CA ALA A 340 -14.40 -14.93 -9.28
C ALA A 340 -13.48 -15.08 -8.05
N THR A 341 -13.90 -14.59 -6.89
CA THR A 341 -13.16 -14.66 -5.61
C THR A 341 -12.90 -16.10 -5.15
N ALA A 342 -13.80 -17.04 -5.46
CA ALA A 342 -13.63 -18.44 -5.10
C ALA A 342 -12.35 -19.06 -5.71
N TYR A 343 -11.91 -18.55 -6.86
CA TYR A 343 -10.67 -18.96 -7.53
C TYR A 343 -9.39 -18.44 -6.86
N LEU A 344 -9.48 -17.51 -5.90
CA LEU A 344 -8.39 -17.14 -4.99
C LEU A 344 -8.32 -18.03 -3.75
N GLY A 345 -9.40 -18.79 -3.51
CA GLY A 345 -9.61 -19.61 -2.32
C GLY A 345 -9.90 -21.06 -2.67
N ALA A 346 -11.16 -21.46 -2.47
CA ALA A 346 -11.63 -22.84 -2.55
C ALA A 346 -11.35 -23.54 -3.88
N LEU A 347 -11.40 -22.81 -4.99
CA LEU A 347 -11.11 -23.33 -6.33
C LEU A 347 -9.66 -23.07 -6.78
N GLY A 348 -8.90 -22.35 -5.96
CA GLY A 348 -7.56 -21.87 -6.27
C GLY A 348 -6.45 -22.60 -5.53
N MET A 349 -5.39 -21.83 -5.27
CA MET A 349 -4.17 -22.29 -4.62
C MET A 349 -4.43 -22.87 -3.22
N THR A 350 -5.33 -22.28 -2.41
CA THR A 350 -5.61 -22.78 -1.06
C THR A 350 -6.39 -24.10 -1.08
N GLY A 351 -7.35 -24.24 -2.00
CA GLY A 351 -8.06 -25.51 -2.21
C GLY A 351 -7.14 -26.64 -2.67
N LEU A 352 -6.25 -26.37 -3.64
CA LEU A 352 -5.25 -27.35 -4.08
C LEU A 352 -4.25 -27.69 -2.94
N THR A 353 -3.91 -26.72 -2.09
CA THR A 353 -3.05 -26.95 -0.92
C THR A 353 -3.72 -27.90 0.07
N ALA A 354 -5.01 -27.71 0.35
CA ALA A 354 -5.78 -28.61 1.21
C ALA A 354 -5.82 -30.03 0.62
N TYR A 355 -6.17 -30.15 -0.66
CA TYR A 355 -6.27 -31.44 -1.34
C TYR A 355 -4.94 -32.20 -1.37
N ALA A 356 -3.88 -31.57 -1.88
CA ALA A 356 -2.57 -32.19 -2.01
C ALA A 356 -1.95 -32.50 -0.64
N GLY A 357 -2.09 -31.59 0.33
CA GLY A 357 -1.59 -31.81 1.68
C GLY A 357 -2.25 -33.00 2.37
N LEU A 358 -3.56 -33.18 2.18
CA LEU A 358 -4.28 -34.31 2.76
C LEU A 358 -4.00 -35.63 2.02
N THR A 359 -4.15 -35.64 0.70
CA THR A 359 -4.13 -36.87 -0.11
C THR A 359 -2.74 -37.38 -0.42
N ALA A 360 -1.77 -36.49 -0.70
CA ALA A 360 -0.43 -36.87 -1.16
C ALA A 360 0.66 -36.66 -0.11
N VAL A 361 0.51 -35.68 0.79
CA VAL A 361 1.54 -35.38 1.79
C VAL A 361 1.29 -36.18 3.07
N ALA A 362 0.07 -36.13 3.60
CA ALA A 362 -0.34 -36.95 4.74
C ALA A 362 -0.72 -38.38 4.33
N GLU A 363 -0.88 -38.64 3.03
CA GLU A 363 -1.30 -39.95 2.49
C GLU A 363 -2.55 -40.47 3.22
N PHE A 364 -3.57 -39.61 3.32
CA PHE A 364 -4.84 -39.91 3.99
C PHE A 364 -5.45 -41.23 3.51
N LYS A 365 -6.08 -41.96 4.44
CA LYS A 365 -6.78 -43.23 4.21
C LYS A 365 -8.19 -43.13 4.78
N GLU A 366 -9.13 -43.76 4.10
CA GLU A 366 -10.49 -43.94 4.62
C GLU A 366 -10.44 -44.54 6.03
N GLY A 367 -11.22 -43.98 6.95
CA GLY A 367 -11.24 -44.37 8.35
C GLY A 367 -10.21 -43.66 9.26
N ASP A 368 -9.31 -42.83 8.72
CA ASP A 368 -8.41 -42.03 9.57
C ASP A 368 -9.17 -41.01 10.44
N THR A 369 -8.62 -40.73 11.60
CA THR A 369 -8.97 -39.58 12.44
C THR A 369 -8.03 -38.41 12.12
N VAL A 370 -8.62 -37.27 11.70
CA VAL A 370 -7.89 -36.11 11.19
C VAL A 370 -7.99 -34.95 12.15
N PHE A 371 -6.86 -34.37 12.54
CA PHE A 371 -6.79 -33.08 13.23
C PHE A 371 -6.30 -31.99 12.29
N VAL A 372 -6.93 -30.82 12.34
CA VAL A 372 -6.56 -29.64 11.52
C VAL A 372 -6.36 -28.45 12.45
N SER A 373 -5.16 -27.85 12.45
CA SER A 373 -4.93 -26.58 13.14
C SER A 373 -5.26 -25.40 12.23
N GLY A 374 -5.68 -24.27 12.82
CA GLY A 374 -6.16 -23.12 12.06
C GLY A 374 -7.35 -23.48 11.17
N ALA A 375 -8.21 -24.38 11.66
CA ALA A 375 -9.22 -25.07 10.87
C ALA A 375 -10.27 -24.13 10.26
N ALA A 376 -10.54 -22.98 10.88
CA ALA A 376 -11.49 -22.00 10.34
C ALA A 376 -10.89 -21.08 9.26
N GLY A 377 -9.62 -21.28 8.88
CA GLY A 377 -8.96 -20.55 7.80
C GLY A 377 -9.25 -21.13 6.41
N ALA A 378 -8.75 -20.45 5.37
CA ALA A 378 -8.98 -20.81 3.97
C ALA A 378 -8.56 -22.25 3.60
N VAL A 379 -7.40 -22.71 4.10
CA VAL A 379 -6.91 -24.08 3.83
C VAL A 379 -7.59 -25.07 4.77
N GLY A 380 -7.57 -24.80 6.08
CA GLY A 380 -8.04 -25.74 7.11
C GLY A 380 -9.51 -26.14 6.96
N SER A 381 -10.38 -25.20 6.57
CA SER A 381 -11.81 -25.45 6.44
C SER A 381 -12.11 -26.44 5.31
N LEU A 382 -11.31 -26.38 4.24
CA LEU A 382 -11.39 -27.31 3.11
C LEU A 382 -10.77 -28.65 3.47
N VAL A 383 -9.66 -28.69 4.21
CA VAL A 383 -9.05 -29.97 4.64
C VAL A 383 -10.07 -30.82 5.39
N GLY A 384 -10.78 -30.24 6.36
CA GLY A 384 -11.75 -30.99 7.13
C GLY A 384 -12.92 -31.51 6.31
N GLN A 385 -13.50 -30.67 5.46
CA GLN A 385 -14.60 -31.08 4.58
C GLN A 385 -14.16 -32.15 3.57
N ILE A 386 -12.99 -31.98 2.94
CA ILE A 386 -12.42 -32.98 2.03
C ILE A 386 -12.16 -34.30 2.77
N ALA A 387 -11.61 -34.25 3.97
CA ALA A 387 -11.42 -35.46 4.79
C ALA A 387 -12.75 -36.18 5.05
N LYS A 388 -13.83 -35.46 5.41
CA LYS A 388 -15.16 -36.06 5.56
C LYS A 388 -15.64 -36.71 4.26
N LEU A 389 -15.48 -36.02 3.13
CA LEU A 389 -15.92 -36.52 1.81
C LEU A 389 -15.11 -37.72 1.32
N LEU A 390 -13.88 -37.88 1.79
CA LEU A 390 -13.02 -39.03 1.52
C LEU A 390 -13.16 -40.15 2.57
N GLY A 391 -14.10 -40.03 3.52
CA GLY A 391 -14.43 -41.09 4.46
C GLY A 391 -13.61 -41.08 5.75
N ALA A 392 -13.19 -39.91 6.24
CA ALA A 392 -12.57 -39.80 7.56
C ALA A 392 -13.53 -40.30 8.65
N LYS A 393 -13.02 -41.12 9.58
CA LYS A 393 -13.79 -41.59 10.74
C LYS A 393 -14.21 -40.42 11.61
N ARG A 394 -13.29 -39.46 11.80
CA ARG A 394 -13.50 -38.29 12.65
C ARG A 394 -12.61 -37.14 12.19
N VAL A 395 -13.13 -35.92 12.18
CA VAL A 395 -12.41 -34.69 11.85
C VAL A 395 -12.52 -33.71 13.02
N ILE A 396 -11.37 -33.28 13.54
CA ILE A 396 -11.22 -32.35 14.66
C ILE A 396 -10.55 -31.07 14.18
N GLY A 397 -11.04 -29.91 14.61
CA GLY A 397 -10.48 -28.61 14.26
C GLY A 397 -10.13 -27.75 15.47
N SER A 398 -8.99 -27.06 15.44
CA SER A 398 -8.73 -25.94 16.36
C SER A 398 -8.96 -24.60 15.68
N ALA A 399 -9.58 -23.66 16.39
CA ALA A 399 -9.78 -22.29 15.94
C ALA A 399 -9.58 -21.30 17.09
N GLY A 400 -9.56 -19.99 16.79
CA GLY A 400 -9.25 -18.94 17.77
C GLY A 400 -10.43 -18.09 18.19
N SER A 401 -11.67 -18.57 18.04
CA SER A 401 -12.85 -17.92 18.61
C SER A 401 -14.03 -18.90 18.73
N PRO A 402 -14.99 -18.67 19.65
CA PRO A 402 -16.20 -19.48 19.74
C PRO A 402 -17.04 -19.49 18.46
N ALA A 403 -17.09 -18.35 17.74
CA ALA A 403 -17.80 -18.24 16.47
C ALA A 403 -17.17 -19.12 15.38
N LYS A 404 -15.84 -19.21 15.35
CA LYS A 404 -15.12 -20.09 14.41
C LYS A 404 -15.31 -21.56 14.76
N VAL A 405 -15.35 -21.89 16.05
CA VAL A 405 -15.66 -23.26 16.51
C VAL A 405 -17.06 -23.66 16.06
N ALA A 406 -18.07 -22.80 16.27
CA ALA A 406 -19.43 -23.06 15.81
C ALA A 406 -19.48 -23.27 14.29
N ARG A 407 -18.79 -22.41 13.52
CA ARG A 407 -18.70 -22.55 12.07
C ARG A 407 -18.08 -23.87 11.62
N LEU A 408 -17.04 -24.36 12.29
CA LEU A 408 -16.44 -25.66 11.97
C LEU A 408 -17.40 -26.82 12.14
N LEU A 409 -18.21 -26.79 13.20
CA LEU A 409 -19.23 -27.81 13.43
C LEU A 409 -20.32 -27.77 12.34
N GLU A 410 -20.72 -26.57 11.89
CA GLU A 410 -21.64 -26.41 10.74
C GLU A 410 -21.06 -26.95 9.43
N LEU A 411 -19.74 -26.81 9.22
CA LEU A 411 -19.02 -27.37 8.08
C LEU A 411 -18.82 -28.89 8.17
N GLY A 412 -19.33 -29.54 9.22
CA GLY A 412 -19.32 -31.00 9.37
C GLY A 412 -18.10 -31.58 10.07
N PHE A 413 -17.33 -30.76 10.79
CA PHE A 413 -16.33 -31.28 11.74
C PHE A 413 -17.04 -32.02 12.88
N ASP A 414 -16.49 -33.14 13.30
CA ASP A 414 -17.07 -33.97 14.37
C ASP A 414 -16.77 -33.41 15.78
N ALA A 415 -15.71 -32.60 15.89
CA ALA A 415 -15.39 -31.80 17.06
C ALA A 415 -14.58 -30.57 16.67
N ALA A 416 -14.72 -29.50 17.44
CA ALA A 416 -13.87 -28.33 17.34
C ALA A 416 -13.71 -27.69 18.72
N PHE A 417 -12.58 -26.99 18.92
CA PHE A 417 -12.31 -26.27 20.17
C PHE A 417 -11.61 -24.94 19.89
N ASP A 418 -11.82 -23.99 20.80
CA ASP A 418 -11.07 -22.75 20.82
C ASP A 418 -9.75 -23.00 21.56
N TYR A 419 -8.61 -22.76 20.89
CA TYR A 419 -7.31 -23.01 21.53
C TYR A 419 -7.00 -22.04 22.68
N HIS A 420 -7.80 -20.99 22.87
CA HIS A 420 -7.68 -20.08 24.02
C HIS A 420 -8.37 -20.60 25.29
N ASP A 421 -9.21 -21.64 25.20
CA ASP A 421 -10.01 -22.14 26.33
C ASP A 421 -9.21 -23.00 27.32
N GLY A 422 -7.95 -23.31 27.01
CA GLY A 422 -7.07 -24.10 27.87
C GLY A 422 -5.84 -24.66 27.14
N PRO A 423 -5.03 -25.49 27.81
CA PRO A 423 -3.88 -26.12 27.19
C PRO A 423 -4.28 -26.98 25.99
N ILE A 424 -3.65 -26.76 24.83
CA ILE A 424 -4.02 -27.43 23.57
C ILE A 424 -3.92 -28.96 23.69
N THR A 425 -2.93 -29.47 24.42
CA THR A 425 -2.78 -30.91 24.67
C THR A 425 -4.00 -31.51 25.37
N GLU A 426 -4.59 -30.80 26.34
CA GLU A 426 -5.78 -31.26 27.06
C GLU A 426 -7.03 -31.18 26.18
N LEU A 427 -7.20 -30.06 25.47
CA LEU A 427 -8.32 -29.84 24.55
C LEU A 427 -8.34 -30.88 23.41
N LEU A 428 -7.18 -31.17 22.82
CA LEU A 428 -7.05 -32.16 21.76
C LEU A 428 -7.29 -33.58 22.28
N ALA A 429 -6.74 -33.94 23.46
CA ALA A 429 -6.99 -35.24 24.07
C ALA A 429 -8.49 -35.46 24.38
N ALA A 430 -9.20 -34.42 24.81
CA ALA A 430 -10.65 -34.48 25.04
C ALA A 430 -11.44 -34.63 23.72
N ALA A 431 -11.02 -33.94 22.65
CA ALA A 431 -11.68 -33.99 21.35
C ALA A 431 -11.39 -35.29 20.55
N ALA A 432 -10.25 -35.92 20.81
CA ALA A 432 -9.75 -37.14 20.15
C ALA A 432 -9.26 -38.18 21.18
N PRO A 433 -10.16 -38.80 21.97
CA PRO A 433 -9.79 -39.73 23.04
C PRO A 433 -9.10 -41.01 22.53
N ASP A 434 -9.34 -41.39 21.27
CA ASP A 434 -8.70 -42.54 20.60
C ASP A 434 -7.40 -42.16 19.86
N GLY A 435 -6.92 -40.93 20.02
CA GLY A 435 -5.78 -40.39 19.27
C GLY A 435 -6.14 -39.94 17.85
N ILE A 436 -5.12 -39.51 17.09
CA ILE A 436 -5.23 -38.99 15.72
C ILE A 436 -4.27 -39.72 14.78
N ASP A 437 -4.68 -39.93 13.52
CA ASP A 437 -3.89 -40.65 12.50
C ASP A 437 -3.23 -39.69 11.50
N VAL A 438 -3.89 -38.55 11.26
CA VAL A 438 -3.43 -37.48 10.38
C VAL A 438 -3.50 -36.14 11.10
N TYR A 439 -2.43 -35.36 11.02
CA TYR A 439 -2.42 -33.95 11.41
C TYR A 439 -2.09 -33.07 10.21
N PHE A 440 -2.96 -32.11 9.92
CA PHE A 440 -2.70 -31.06 8.94
C PHE A 440 -2.30 -29.78 9.67
N ASP A 441 -1.01 -29.42 9.58
CA ASP A 441 -0.42 -28.34 10.37
C ASP A 441 -0.35 -27.02 9.59
N ASN A 442 -1.15 -26.05 10.02
CA ASN A 442 -1.11 -24.66 9.53
C ASN A 442 -0.45 -23.70 10.54
N VAL A 443 -0.20 -24.15 11.78
CA VAL A 443 0.08 -23.28 12.92
C VAL A 443 1.47 -23.48 13.50
N GLY A 444 1.95 -24.73 13.60
CA GLY A 444 3.20 -25.07 14.26
C GLY A 444 3.15 -24.86 15.78
N GLY A 445 4.33 -24.74 16.41
CA GLY A 445 4.45 -24.44 17.84
C GLY A 445 3.72 -25.46 18.74
N GLU A 446 3.00 -24.96 19.75
CA GLU A 446 2.26 -25.78 20.72
C GLU A 446 1.21 -26.69 20.08
N HIS A 447 0.65 -26.31 18.92
CA HIS A 447 -0.28 -27.17 18.19
C HIS A 447 0.41 -28.43 17.64
N LEU A 448 1.63 -28.28 17.12
CA LEU A 448 2.42 -29.40 16.63
C LEU A 448 2.88 -30.29 17.78
N GLU A 449 3.27 -29.70 18.92
CA GLU A 449 3.61 -30.44 20.13
C GLU A 449 2.43 -31.27 20.63
N ALA A 450 1.26 -30.66 20.82
CA ALA A 450 0.03 -31.36 21.22
C ALA A 450 -0.39 -32.44 20.23
N ALA A 451 -0.25 -32.19 18.92
CA ALA A 451 -0.55 -33.18 17.90
C ALA A 451 0.38 -34.40 18.04
N ILE A 452 1.70 -34.22 18.17
CA ILE A 452 2.66 -35.31 18.36
C ILE A 452 2.29 -36.17 19.58
N ASP A 453 1.83 -35.57 20.68
CA ASP A 453 1.36 -36.30 21.86
C ASP A 453 0.11 -37.13 21.59
N ALA A 454 -0.84 -36.60 20.81
CA ALA A 454 -2.09 -37.28 20.46
C ALA A 454 -1.97 -38.27 19.29
N MET A 455 -0.87 -38.25 18.52
CA MET A 455 -0.70 -39.12 17.34
C MET A 455 -0.71 -40.61 17.71
N ASN A 456 -1.40 -41.40 16.88
CA ASN A 456 -1.31 -42.86 16.86
C ASN A 456 0.00 -43.35 16.22
N GLN A 457 0.33 -44.62 16.47
CA GLN A 457 1.48 -45.28 15.85
C GLN A 457 1.35 -45.25 14.32
N GLY A 458 2.40 -44.81 13.63
CA GLY A 458 2.44 -44.72 12.16
C GLY A 458 1.69 -43.53 11.58
N GLY A 459 1.22 -42.59 12.41
CA GLY A 459 0.48 -41.44 11.93
C GLY A 459 1.34 -40.43 11.14
N ARG A 460 0.67 -39.55 10.37
CA ARG A 460 1.30 -38.69 9.38
C ARG A 460 0.94 -37.22 9.57
N ILE A 461 1.93 -36.35 9.40
CA ILE A 461 1.80 -34.91 9.59
C ILE A 461 2.18 -34.18 8.31
N ALA A 462 1.21 -33.45 7.73
CA ALA A 462 1.45 -32.55 6.62
C ALA A 462 1.76 -31.14 7.16
N LEU A 463 3.02 -30.71 7.05
CA LEU A 463 3.46 -29.38 7.49
C LEU A 463 3.20 -28.37 6.36
N CYS A 464 2.05 -27.69 6.43
CA CYS A 464 1.62 -26.70 5.44
C CYS A 464 2.12 -25.29 5.78
N GLY A 465 2.09 -24.93 7.05
CA GLY A 465 2.47 -23.59 7.53
C GLY A 465 2.73 -23.57 9.03
N ALA A 466 3.32 -22.47 9.49
CA ALA A 466 3.65 -22.27 10.90
C ALA A 466 3.31 -20.83 11.32
N ILE A 467 2.04 -20.43 11.12
CA ILE A 467 1.65 -19.01 11.25
C ILE A 467 1.96 -18.42 12.63
N ALA A 468 1.94 -19.23 13.69
CA ALA A 468 2.30 -18.79 15.04
C ALA A 468 3.76 -18.28 15.15
N GLN A 469 4.63 -18.68 14.22
CA GLN A 469 6.05 -18.32 14.22
C GLN A 469 6.37 -17.19 13.23
N TYR A 470 5.45 -16.76 12.37
CA TYR A 470 5.79 -15.80 11.29
C TYR A 470 6.12 -14.39 11.79
N ASN A 471 5.60 -14.00 12.95
CA ASN A 471 5.85 -12.70 13.57
C ASN A 471 6.81 -12.77 14.76
N THR A 472 7.37 -13.94 15.09
CA THR A 472 8.29 -14.05 16.22
C THR A 472 9.63 -13.37 15.92
N THR A 473 10.14 -12.62 16.88
CA THR A 473 11.48 -12.02 16.85
C THR A 473 12.53 -12.93 17.50
N GLU A 474 12.09 -13.95 18.22
CA GLU A 474 12.95 -14.93 18.88
C GLU A 474 13.25 -16.10 17.93
N LYS A 475 14.30 -16.87 18.22
CA LYS A 475 14.60 -18.07 17.43
C LYS A 475 13.49 -19.10 17.67
N PRO A 476 12.79 -19.57 16.62
CA PRO A 476 11.77 -20.59 16.79
C PRO A 476 12.38 -21.87 17.39
N THR A 477 11.72 -22.43 18.40
CA THR A 477 12.09 -23.71 19.01
C THR A 477 11.29 -24.84 18.36
N ALA A 478 11.94 -25.99 18.23
CA ALA A 478 11.24 -27.22 17.83
C ALA A 478 10.38 -27.74 19.00
N PRO A 479 9.29 -28.51 18.73
CA PRO A 479 8.52 -29.17 19.78
C PRO A 479 9.41 -30.00 20.72
N HIS A 480 9.17 -29.90 22.03
CA HIS A 480 10.03 -30.57 23.02
C HIS A 480 9.90 -32.10 22.98
N ASN A 481 8.76 -32.59 22.52
CA ASN A 481 8.42 -33.99 22.43
C ASN A 481 8.81 -34.65 21.09
N LEU A 482 9.66 -34.01 20.27
CA LEU A 482 10.05 -34.53 18.96
C LEU A 482 10.63 -35.95 19.02
N ALA A 483 11.23 -36.36 20.15
CA ALA A 483 11.70 -37.73 20.35
C ALA A 483 10.58 -38.80 20.23
N LEU A 484 9.32 -38.44 20.51
CA LEU A 484 8.16 -39.34 20.36
C LEU A 484 7.92 -39.77 18.90
N VAL A 485 8.36 -38.96 17.93
CA VAL A 485 8.29 -39.29 16.49
C VAL A 485 8.96 -40.64 16.20
N ILE A 486 10.06 -40.96 16.90
CA ILE A 486 10.78 -42.23 16.73
C ILE A 486 9.94 -43.40 17.24
N GLY A 487 9.48 -43.33 18.49
CA GLY A 487 8.72 -44.41 19.13
C GLY A 487 7.41 -44.68 18.42
N LYS A 488 6.70 -43.60 18.04
CA LYS A 488 5.43 -43.67 17.31
C LYS A 488 5.59 -43.87 15.79
N GLN A 489 6.82 -43.90 15.27
CA GLN A 489 7.12 -44.06 13.83
C GLN A 489 6.35 -43.06 12.95
N LEU A 490 6.32 -41.79 13.36
CA LEU A 490 5.55 -40.77 12.66
C LEU A 490 6.28 -40.29 11.41
N THR A 491 5.51 -39.87 10.40
CA THR A 491 6.03 -39.14 9.25
C THR A 491 5.69 -37.68 9.36
N LEU A 492 6.70 -36.80 9.35
CA LEU A 492 6.54 -35.34 9.29
C LEU A 492 7.04 -34.85 7.94
N ARG A 493 6.15 -34.31 7.11
CA ARG A 493 6.49 -33.90 5.74
C ARG A 493 6.03 -32.48 5.44
N GLY A 494 7.01 -31.60 5.21
CA GLY A 494 6.77 -30.26 4.66
C GLY A 494 6.49 -30.30 3.17
N PHE A 495 5.66 -29.38 2.70
CA PHE A 495 5.34 -29.28 1.29
C PHE A 495 5.08 -27.85 0.83
N LEU A 496 5.27 -27.62 -0.46
CA LEU A 496 4.86 -26.41 -1.15
C LEU A 496 3.96 -26.83 -2.30
N VAL A 497 2.77 -26.21 -2.40
CA VAL A 497 1.76 -26.56 -3.40
C VAL A 497 2.28 -26.45 -4.84
N GLY A 498 3.29 -25.62 -5.09
CA GLY A 498 3.98 -25.54 -6.39
C GLY A 498 4.52 -26.88 -6.89
N GLY A 499 4.98 -27.76 -5.98
CA GLY A 499 5.43 -29.12 -6.30
C GLY A 499 4.31 -30.12 -6.62
N TYR A 500 3.05 -29.75 -6.32
CA TYR A 500 1.86 -30.60 -6.46
C TYR A 500 0.89 -30.11 -7.53
N ARG A 501 1.30 -29.17 -8.39
CA ARG A 501 0.48 -28.65 -9.50
C ARG A 501 -0.04 -29.75 -10.44
N HIS A 502 0.66 -30.87 -10.54
CA HIS A 502 0.23 -32.04 -11.31
C HIS A 502 -1.09 -32.65 -10.80
N LEU A 503 -1.42 -32.48 -9.52
CA LEU A 503 -2.71 -32.89 -8.94
C LEU A 503 -3.85 -31.91 -9.25
N GLY A 504 -3.57 -30.76 -9.88
CA GLY A 504 -4.58 -29.73 -10.13
C GLY A 504 -5.75 -30.19 -10.99
N GLY A 505 -5.52 -31.09 -11.96
CA GLY A 505 -6.58 -31.64 -12.81
C GLY A 505 -7.54 -32.56 -12.03
N GLU A 506 -6.97 -33.44 -11.21
CA GLU A 506 -7.70 -34.35 -10.33
C GLU A 506 -8.50 -33.56 -9.29
N PHE A 507 -7.84 -32.60 -8.62
CA PHE A 507 -8.46 -31.69 -7.66
C PHE A 507 -9.68 -30.97 -8.25
N ARG A 508 -9.54 -30.36 -9.44
CA ARG A 508 -10.65 -29.65 -10.10
C ARG A 508 -11.81 -30.60 -10.41
N THR A 509 -11.53 -31.83 -10.81
CA THR A 509 -12.56 -32.83 -11.12
C THR A 509 -13.37 -33.18 -9.87
N HIS A 510 -12.70 -33.46 -8.75
CA HIS A 510 -13.38 -33.73 -7.47
C HIS A 510 -14.15 -32.51 -6.97
N MET A 511 -13.51 -31.35 -6.95
CA MET A 511 -14.12 -30.12 -6.44
C MET A 511 -15.34 -29.69 -7.26
N ALA A 512 -15.30 -29.82 -8.59
CA ALA A 512 -16.46 -29.56 -9.43
C ALA A 512 -17.67 -30.46 -9.06
N GLY A 513 -17.43 -31.76 -8.83
CA GLY A 513 -18.48 -32.68 -8.37
C GLY A 513 -19.03 -32.31 -7.00
N TRP A 514 -18.15 -32.00 -6.04
CA TRP A 514 -18.57 -31.61 -4.69
C TRP A 514 -19.32 -30.28 -4.66
N LEU A 515 -18.94 -29.32 -5.49
CA LEU A 515 -19.65 -28.05 -5.63
C LEU A 515 -21.03 -28.25 -6.26
N ALA A 516 -21.13 -29.04 -7.33
CA ALA A 516 -22.41 -29.36 -7.96
C ALA A 516 -23.39 -30.04 -6.98
N ASP A 517 -22.87 -30.87 -6.09
CA ASP A 517 -23.63 -31.55 -5.04
C ASP A 517 -23.89 -30.68 -3.78
N ASN A 518 -23.42 -29.43 -3.74
CA ASN A 518 -23.45 -28.55 -2.56
C ASN A 518 -22.80 -29.17 -1.31
N LYS A 519 -21.76 -29.97 -1.49
CA LYS A 519 -21.03 -30.69 -0.43
C LYS A 519 -19.85 -29.91 0.15
N ILE A 520 -19.41 -28.85 -0.53
CA ILE A 520 -18.35 -27.96 -0.07
C ILE A 520 -18.94 -26.56 0.12
N GLN A 521 -18.66 -25.98 1.26
CA GLN A 521 -18.89 -24.57 1.56
C GLN A 521 -17.56 -23.90 1.88
N TRP A 522 -17.45 -22.60 1.58
CA TRP A 522 -16.30 -21.80 1.95
C TRP A 522 -16.76 -20.43 2.42
N ASP A 523 -15.97 -19.83 3.30
CA ASP A 523 -16.19 -18.49 3.81
C ASP A 523 -15.12 -17.55 3.24
N GLU A 524 -15.52 -16.31 2.99
CA GLU A 524 -14.63 -15.22 2.58
C GLU A 524 -14.83 -14.04 3.54
N THR A 525 -13.73 -13.52 4.08
CA THR A 525 -13.69 -12.22 4.73
C THR A 525 -13.29 -11.22 3.66
N ILE A 526 -14.24 -10.38 3.25
CA ILE A 526 -14.06 -9.40 2.18
C ILE A 526 -13.79 -8.03 2.80
N VAL A 527 -12.74 -7.38 2.32
CA VAL A 527 -12.39 -5.99 2.62
C VAL A 527 -12.45 -5.21 1.31
N GLU A 528 -13.08 -4.04 1.29
CA GLU A 528 -13.22 -3.24 0.06
C GLU A 528 -12.09 -2.19 -0.02
N GLY A 529 -11.55 -1.96 -1.22
CA GLY A 529 -10.53 -0.95 -1.51
C GLY A 529 -9.09 -1.45 -1.36
N LEU A 530 -8.26 -1.20 -2.38
CA LEU A 530 -6.84 -1.58 -2.39
C LEU A 530 -6.08 -0.95 -1.21
N GLU A 531 -6.44 0.27 -0.84
CA GLU A 531 -5.88 1.04 0.27
C GLU A 531 -6.02 0.33 1.63
N ASN A 532 -6.99 -0.58 1.76
CA ASN A 532 -7.24 -1.35 2.97
C ASN A 532 -6.48 -2.69 2.99
N ALA A 533 -5.79 -3.07 1.91
CA ALA A 533 -5.01 -4.31 1.86
C ALA A 533 -3.94 -4.45 2.96
N PRO A 534 -3.19 -3.40 3.36
CA PRO A 534 -2.27 -3.48 4.50
C PRO A 534 -2.98 -3.84 5.81
N GLN A 535 -4.16 -3.24 6.06
CA GLN A 535 -4.93 -3.51 7.27
C GLN A 535 -5.50 -4.94 7.25
N ALA A 536 -6.05 -5.37 6.10
CA ALA A 536 -6.51 -6.75 5.91
C ALA A 536 -5.40 -7.78 6.18
N PHE A 537 -4.16 -7.48 5.77
CA PHE A 537 -3.01 -8.32 6.06
C PHE A 537 -2.67 -8.38 7.56
N ILE A 538 -2.70 -7.24 8.26
CA ILE A 538 -2.48 -7.20 9.72
C ILE A 538 -3.56 -8.00 10.46
N ASP A 539 -4.81 -7.86 10.03
CA ASP A 539 -5.97 -8.53 10.63
C ASP A 539 -5.95 -10.04 10.41
N LEU A 540 -5.52 -10.49 9.22
CA LEU A 540 -5.22 -11.89 8.94
C LEU A 540 -4.18 -12.46 9.91
N MET A 541 -3.08 -11.72 10.14
CA MET A 541 -2.02 -12.15 11.06
C MET A 541 -2.46 -12.18 12.53
N ARG A 542 -3.55 -11.48 12.88
CA ARG A 542 -4.19 -11.52 14.20
C ARG A 542 -5.32 -12.56 14.28
N GLY A 543 -5.59 -13.27 13.18
CA GLY A 543 -6.67 -14.25 13.11
C GLY A 543 -8.06 -13.61 13.18
N ALA A 544 -8.25 -12.38 12.70
CA ALA A 544 -9.55 -11.72 12.68
C ALA A 544 -10.49 -12.25 11.57
N ASN A 545 -9.93 -12.77 10.47
CA ASN A 545 -10.71 -13.32 9.36
C ASN A 545 -11.30 -14.70 9.68
N THR A 546 -12.46 -14.98 9.10
CA THR A 546 -13.01 -16.34 8.95
C THR A 546 -12.95 -16.71 7.47
N GLY A 547 -12.42 -17.91 7.18
CA GLY A 547 -12.18 -18.33 5.80
C GLY A 547 -11.08 -17.53 5.10
N LYS A 548 -11.25 -17.27 3.81
CA LYS A 548 -10.26 -16.59 2.96
C LYS A 548 -10.30 -15.08 3.14
N MET A 549 -9.16 -14.45 3.44
CA MET A 549 -9.05 -12.98 3.39
C MET A 549 -8.89 -12.53 1.94
N VAL A 550 -9.83 -11.70 1.48
CA VAL A 550 -9.90 -11.16 0.11
C VAL A 550 -10.06 -9.65 0.20
N VAL A 551 -9.39 -8.92 -0.68
CA VAL A 551 -9.62 -7.48 -0.87
C VAL A 551 -10.23 -7.27 -2.25
N THR A 552 -11.42 -6.68 -2.34
CA THR A 552 -12.09 -6.34 -3.61
C THR A 552 -11.73 -4.91 -4.02
N LEU A 553 -11.60 -4.68 -5.32
CA LEU A 553 -11.15 -3.42 -5.92
C LEU A 553 -12.28 -2.61 -6.55
#